data_AF-A0A428NYZ8-F1
#
_entry.id   AF-A0A428NYZ8-F1
#
_cell.length_a   1.000
_cell.length_b   1.000
_cell.length_c   1.000
_cell.angle_alpha   90.00
_cell.angle_beta   90.00
_cell.angle_gamma   90.00
#
_symmetry.space_group_name_H-M   'P 1'
#
loop_
_entity.id
_entity.type
_entity.pdbx_description
1 polymer ?
#
loop_
_entity_poly.entity_id
_entity_poly.type
_entity_poly.pdbx_seq_one_letter_code
_entity_poly.pdbx_strand_id
1 'polypeptide(L)'
;MLRSGEHPVALTHGDLNEMNILVDPASGKITGVVDWAEASFQPFGFALYALDNALGSMGPSGWEYFDNADYLRDEFWSTFSKLVGGLSESSMESIRLARVAGLLIRYGTAYDNGFGGVVGVRDPLGASLRYLDALLPN
;
A
#
# COMPACT_ATOMS: atom_id res chain seq x y z
N MET A 1 -6.29 -14.65 -1.09
CA MET A 1 -5.65 -15.79 -1.79
C MET A 1 -4.69 -15.21 -2.82
N LEU A 2 -3.38 -15.37 -2.59
CA LEU A 2 -2.34 -15.03 -3.56
C LEU A 2 -2.35 -16.09 -4.67
N ARG A 3 -2.49 -15.67 -5.93
CA ARG A 3 -2.29 -16.56 -7.08
C ARG A 3 -0.79 -16.58 -7.40
N SER A 4 -0.19 -17.76 -7.33
CA SER A 4 1.25 -17.96 -7.52
C SER A 4 1.65 -17.97 -9.00
N GLY A 5 2.76 -17.29 -9.30
CA GLY A 5 3.40 -17.12 -10.61
C GLY A 5 4.55 -16.12 -10.45
N GLU A 6 5.29 -15.78 -11.52
CA GLU A 6 6.37 -14.78 -11.43
C GLU A 6 5.87 -13.41 -10.94
N HIS A 7 4.59 -13.09 -11.19
CA HIS A 7 3.92 -11.90 -10.70
C HIS A 7 2.70 -12.28 -9.84
N PRO A 8 2.83 -12.31 -8.50
CA PRO A 8 1.74 -12.69 -7.61
C PRO A 8 0.55 -11.73 -7.73
N VAL A 9 -0.66 -12.26 -7.89
CA VAL A 9 -1.91 -11.47 -7.97
C VAL A 9 -2.81 -11.78 -6.78
N ALA A 10 -3.44 -10.76 -6.19
CA ALA A 10 -4.38 -10.91 -5.09
C ALA A 10 -5.61 -10.01 -5.28
N LEU A 11 -6.73 -10.40 -4.68
CA LEU A 11 -7.83 -9.47 -4.47
C LEU A 11 -7.32 -8.34 -3.56
N THR A 12 -7.34 -7.12 -4.07
CA THR A 12 -6.77 -5.92 -3.46
C THR A 12 -7.88 -4.89 -3.25
N HIS A 13 -7.82 -4.13 -2.16
CA HIS A 13 -8.90 -3.24 -1.69
C HIS A 13 -9.25 -2.06 -2.63
N GLY A 14 -8.28 -1.60 -3.43
CA GLY A 14 -8.42 -0.42 -4.28
C GLY A 14 -8.18 0.91 -3.54
N ASP A 15 -8.76 1.09 -2.35
CA ASP A 15 -8.56 2.29 -1.51
C ASP A 15 -8.16 1.93 -0.07
N LEU A 16 -7.04 1.24 0.12
CA LEU A 16 -6.62 0.82 1.47
C LEU A 16 -5.94 2.00 2.19
N ASN A 17 -6.67 2.66 3.08
CA ASN A 17 -6.17 3.75 3.90
C ASN A 17 -6.68 3.65 5.35
N GLU A 18 -6.19 4.52 6.23
CA GLU A 18 -6.50 4.54 7.65
C GLU A 18 -8.00 4.69 7.97
N MET A 19 -8.79 5.31 7.11
CA MET A 19 -10.25 5.44 7.28
C MET A 19 -10.99 4.12 7.01
N ASN A 20 -10.36 3.20 6.28
CA ASN A 20 -10.92 1.92 5.88
C ASN A 20 -10.42 0.74 6.74
N ILE A 21 -9.57 1.01 7.75
CA ILE A 21 -9.03 0.01 8.67
C ILE A 21 -9.61 0.24 10.06
N LEU A 22 -10.42 -0.70 10.54
CA LEU A 22 -10.99 -0.67 11.89
C LEU A 22 -10.02 -1.32 12.87
N VAL A 23 -9.76 -0.65 13.99
CA VAL A 23 -8.88 -1.13 15.04
C VAL A 23 -9.58 -1.15 16.39
N ASP A 24 -9.28 -2.16 17.20
CA ASP A 24 -9.65 -2.15 18.61
C ASP A 24 -8.78 -1.13 19.37
N PRO A 25 -9.35 -0.12 20.03
CA PRO A 25 -8.57 0.96 20.64
C PRO A 25 -7.74 0.50 21.84
N ALA A 26 -8.09 -0.62 22.48
CA ALA A 26 -7.37 -1.12 23.64
C ALA A 26 -6.12 -1.93 23.24
N SER A 27 -6.19 -2.71 22.17
CA SER A 27 -5.15 -3.66 21.75
C SER A 27 -4.43 -3.28 20.45
N GLY A 28 -4.97 -2.34 19.67
CA GLY A 28 -4.45 -1.97 18.35
C GLY A 28 -4.66 -3.04 17.27
N LYS A 29 -5.40 -4.12 17.56
CA LYS A 29 -5.65 -5.18 16.58
C LYS A 29 -6.60 -4.68 15.50
N ILE A 30 -6.29 -5.00 14.24
CA ILE A 30 -7.22 -4.81 13.13
C ILE A 30 -8.43 -5.73 13.35
N THR A 31 -9.62 -5.14 13.45
CA THR A 31 -10.89 -5.86 13.63
C THR A 31 -11.69 -5.95 12.34
N GLY A 32 -11.35 -5.14 11.33
CA GLY A 32 -12.01 -5.18 10.04
C GLY A 32 -11.35 -4.27 9.02
N VAL A 33 -11.61 -4.57 7.75
CA VAL A 33 -11.30 -3.70 6.60
C VAL A 33 -12.61 -3.49 5.86
N VAL A 34 -13.00 -2.25 5.61
CA VAL A 34 -14.31 -1.85 5.08
C VAL A 34 -14.18 -1.02 3.80
N ASP A 35 -15.28 -0.86 3.07
CA ASP A 35 -15.33 -0.12 1.79
C ASP A 35 -14.61 -0.81 0.62
N TRP A 36 -14.99 -2.06 0.35
CA TRP A 36 -14.46 -2.89 -0.73
C TRP A 36 -15.03 -2.55 -2.12
N ALA A 37 -15.61 -1.36 -2.33
CA ALA A 37 -16.27 -1.01 -3.58
C ALA A 37 -15.33 -1.04 -4.80
N GLU A 38 -14.05 -0.71 -4.58
CA GLU A 38 -13.00 -0.61 -5.60
C GLU A 38 -12.14 -1.89 -5.69
N ALA A 39 -12.58 -2.98 -5.05
CA ALA A 39 -11.78 -4.18 -4.95
C ALA A 39 -11.59 -4.89 -6.30
N SER A 40 -10.35 -5.22 -6.65
CA SER A 40 -10.04 -5.92 -7.90
C SER A 40 -8.82 -6.86 -7.77
N PHE A 41 -8.68 -7.79 -8.72
CA PHE A 41 -7.50 -8.66 -8.78
C PHE A 41 -6.32 -7.87 -9.38
N GLN A 42 -5.31 -7.57 -8.56
CA GLN A 42 -4.15 -6.75 -8.91
C GLN A 42 -2.84 -7.41 -8.46
N PRO A 43 -1.68 -7.01 -9.00
CA PRO A 43 -0.39 -7.45 -8.48
C PRO A 43 -0.28 -7.16 -6.97
N PHE A 44 0.13 -8.17 -6.20
CA PHE A 44 0.35 -8.02 -4.77
C PHE A 44 1.49 -7.05 -4.54
N GLY A 45 1.17 -5.85 -4.05
CA GLY A 45 2.06 -4.71 -4.00
C GLY A 45 1.32 -3.40 -4.26
N PHE A 46 0.29 -3.43 -5.11
CA PHE A 46 -0.43 -2.24 -5.54
C PHE A 46 -1.05 -1.43 -4.39
N ALA A 47 -1.56 -2.09 -3.34
CA ALA A 47 -2.08 -1.41 -2.15
C ALA A 47 -1.05 -1.20 -1.02
N LEU A 48 0.23 -1.47 -1.23
CA LEU A 48 1.25 -1.30 -0.19
C LEU A 48 1.63 0.17 0.07
N TYR A 49 1.08 1.13 -0.67
CA TYR A 49 1.07 2.53 -0.24
C TYR A 49 0.40 2.68 1.14
N ALA A 50 -0.50 1.77 1.53
CA ALA A 50 -1.09 1.73 2.85
C ALA A 50 -0.07 1.43 3.95
N LEU A 51 0.95 0.61 3.66
CA LEU A 51 2.06 0.37 4.59
C LEU A 51 2.85 1.67 4.78
N ASP A 52 3.14 2.39 3.70
CA ASP A 52 3.86 3.66 3.78
C ASP A 52 3.09 4.68 4.63
N ASN A 53 1.79 4.81 4.40
CA ASN A 53 0.90 5.67 5.18
C ASN A 53 0.75 5.24 6.65
N ALA A 54 0.98 3.96 6.98
CA ALA A 54 1.01 3.50 8.37
C ALA A 54 2.32 3.84 9.10
N LEU A 55 3.39 4.16 8.36
CA LEU A 55 4.74 4.38 8.88
C LEU A 55 5.15 5.85 8.96
N GLY A 56 4.34 6.76 8.41
CA GLY A 56 4.64 8.18 8.41
C GLY A 56 3.44 9.02 7.98
N SER A 57 3.66 10.32 7.88
CA SER A 57 2.62 11.26 7.44
C SER A 57 3.22 12.47 6.73
N MET A 58 2.42 13.11 5.88
CA MET A 58 2.80 14.34 5.20
C MET A 58 2.57 15.55 6.12
N GLY A 59 3.66 16.18 6.56
CA GLY A 59 3.67 17.41 7.35
C GLY A 59 3.91 18.68 6.52
N PRO A 60 3.93 19.85 7.18
CA PRO A 60 4.26 21.13 6.53
C PRO A 60 5.63 21.12 5.86
N SER A 61 6.61 20.43 6.44
CA SER A 61 8.00 20.36 5.96
C SER A 61 8.27 19.22 4.98
N GLY A 62 7.28 18.36 4.71
CA GLY A 62 7.47 17.16 3.89
C GLY A 62 6.99 15.90 4.61
N TRP A 63 7.37 14.76 4.06
CA TRP A 63 7.08 13.47 4.66
C TRP A 63 7.94 13.23 5.89
N GLU A 64 7.31 12.79 6.98
CA GLU A 64 7.97 12.46 8.23
C GLU A 64 7.60 11.03 8.63
N TYR A 65 8.62 10.19 8.85
CA TYR A 65 8.44 8.84 9.39
C TYR A 65 8.27 8.89 10.91
N PHE A 66 7.46 8.00 11.46
CA PHE A 66 7.37 7.81 12.91
C PHE A 66 8.63 7.15 13.47
N ASP A 67 8.93 7.38 14.75
CA ASP A 67 10.19 6.95 15.40
C ASP A 67 10.55 5.47 15.20
N ASN A 68 9.55 4.59 15.06
CA ASN A 68 9.72 3.14 14.90
C ASN A 68 9.46 2.64 13.48
N ALA A 69 9.41 3.53 12.48
CA ALA A 69 9.03 3.18 11.11
C ALA A 69 9.91 2.08 10.50
N ASP A 70 11.23 2.14 10.69
CA ASP A 70 12.15 1.15 10.14
C ASP A 70 11.93 -0.24 10.74
N TYR A 71 11.81 -0.29 12.07
CA TYR A 71 11.50 -1.53 12.78
C TYR A 71 10.16 -2.13 12.32
N LEU A 72 9.11 -1.32 12.21
CA LEU A 72 7.79 -1.80 11.78
C LEU A 72 7.78 -2.25 10.32
N ARG A 73 8.55 -1.58 9.44
CA ARG A 73 8.71 -1.98 8.05
C ARG A 73 9.38 -3.35 7.94
N ASP A 74 10.45 -3.56 8.69
CA ASP A 74 11.16 -4.84 8.72
C ASP A 74 10.27 -5.95 9.30
N GLU A 75 9.53 -5.66 10.38
CA GLU A 75 8.60 -6.60 11.00
C GLU A 75 7.46 -6.97 10.04
N PHE A 76 6.93 -6.01 9.28
CA PHE A 76 5.93 -6.27 8.24
C PHE A 76 6.46 -7.26 7.20
N TRP A 77 7.62 -7.01 6.61
CA TRP A 77 8.18 -7.87 5.57
C TRP A 77 8.57 -9.24 6.10
N SER A 78 9.15 -9.30 7.30
CA SER A 78 9.49 -10.54 8.01
C SER A 78 8.25 -11.41 8.25
N THR A 79 7.19 -10.80 8.80
CA THR A 79 5.92 -11.49 9.07
C THR A 79 5.23 -11.91 7.77
N PHE A 80 5.17 -11.04 6.77
CA PHE A 80 4.60 -11.35 5.46
C PHE A 80 5.29 -12.56 4.82
N SER A 81 6.62 -12.57 4.73
CA SER A 81 7.37 -13.67 4.14
C SER A 81 7.17 -14.99 4.90
N LYS A 82 7.10 -14.95 6.23
CA LYS A 82 6.82 -16.14 7.07
C LYS A 82 5.41 -16.69 6.85
N LEU A 83 4.40 -15.81 6.76
CA LEU A 83 3.00 -16.22 6.64
C LEU A 83 2.66 -16.74 5.23
N VAL A 84 3.20 -16.11 4.18
CA VAL A 84 2.98 -16.59 2.82
C VAL A 84 3.80 -17.84 2.54
N GLY A 85 5.07 -17.85 2.94
CA GLY A 85 6.01 -18.93 2.68
C GLY A 85 6.30 -19.15 1.19
N GLY A 86 7.41 -19.81 0.87
CA GLY A 86 7.67 -20.32 -0.48
C GLY A 86 7.80 -19.29 -1.62
N LEU A 87 7.93 -18.00 -1.31
CA LEU A 87 8.21 -16.96 -2.31
C LEU A 87 9.70 -17.01 -2.70
N SER A 88 9.98 -17.02 -4.00
CA SER A 88 11.33 -16.80 -4.51
C SER A 88 11.75 -15.34 -4.31
N GLU A 89 13.05 -15.09 -4.40
CA GLU A 89 13.59 -13.73 -4.43
C GLU A 89 13.01 -12.91 -5.59
N SER A 90 12.83 -13.51 -6.77
CA SER A 90 12.20 -12.86 -7.94
C SER A 90 10.73 -12.49 -7.71
N SER A 91 9.97 -13.32 -6.99
CA SER A 91 8.61 -12.97 -6.60
C SER A 91 8.59 -11.81 -5.61
N MET A 92 9.51 -11.78 -4.65
CA MET A 92 9.65 -10.67 -3.71
C MET A 92 10.05 -9.36 -4.43
N GLU A 93 10.95 -9.43 -5.40
CA GLU A 93 11.31 -8.29 -6.25
C GLU A 93 10.12 -7.80 -7.08
N SER A 94 9.34 -8.71 -7.67
CA SER A 94 8.10 -8.37 -8.38
C SER A 94 7.07 -7.69 -7.48
N ILE A 95 6.93 -8.12 -6.22
CA ILE A 95 6.06 -7.48 -5.22
C ILE A 95 6.55 -6.05 -4.91
N ARG A 96 7.86 -5.85 -4.76
CA ARG A 96 8.46 -4.53 -4.52
C ARG A 96 8.25 -3.60 -5.71
N LEU A 97 8.41 -4.10 -6.93
CA LEU A 97 8.12 -3.33 -8.16
C LEU A 97 6.63 -2.98 -8.27
N ALA A 98 5.75 -3.93 -7.95
CA ALA A 98 4.31 -3.72 -7.90
C ALA A 98 3.92 -2.65 -6.85
N ARG A 99 4.64 -2.56 -5.71
CA ARG A 99 4.47 -1.44 -4.76
C ARG A 99 4.79 -0.09 -5.39
N VAL A 100 5.90 0.03 -6.13
CA VAL A 100 6.26 1.28 -6.82
C VAL A 100 5.19 1.66 -7.85
N ALA A 101 4.72 0.70 -8.65
CA ALA A 101 3.62 0.94 -9.59
C ALA A 101 2.33 1.39 -8.87
N GLY A 102 2.01 0.77 -7.73
CA GLY A 102 0.88 1.16 -6.88
C GLY A 102 0.97 2.60 -6.36
N LEU A 103 2.15 3.05 -5.93
CA LEU A 103 2.39 4.45 -5.53
C LEU A 103 2.15 5.42 -6.68
N LEU A 104 2.69 5.12 -7.87
CA LEU A 104 2.53 5.94 -9.07
C LEU A 104 1.05 6.07 -9.48
N ILE A 105 0.28 4.98 -9.40
CA ILE A 105 -1.16 5.04 -9.67
C ILE A 105 -1.86 5.86 -8.57
N ARG A 106 -1.64 5.53 -7.30
CA ARG A 106 -2.33 6.17 -6.17
C ARG A 106 -2.17 7.68 -6.15
N TYR A 107 -0.94 8.17 -6.38
CA TYR A 107 -0.61 9.59 -6.19
C TYR A 107 -0.28 10.35 -7.48
N GLY A 108 -0.13 9.64 -8.61
CA GLY A 108 0.23 10.23 -9.90
C GLY A 108 -0.90 10.27 -10.92
N THR A 109 -2.04 9.65 -10.65
CA THR A 109 -3.22 9.68 -11.56
C THR A 109 -4.43 10.31 -10.88
N ALA A 110 -5.33 10.87 -11.69
CA ALA A 110 -6.64 11.31 -11.22
C ALA A 110 -7.55 10.10 -10.94
N TYR A 111 -8.48 10.26 -10.00
CA TYR A 111 -9.54 9.27 -9.78
C TYR A 111 -10.34 9.02 -11.06
N ASP A 112 -10.55 7.74 -11.38
CA ASP A 112 -11.34 7.28 -12.52
C ASP A 112 -12.29 6.16 -12.05
N ASN A 113 -13.60 6.39 -12.15
CA ASN A 113 -14.62 5.41 -11.76
C ASN A 113 -14.80 4.26 -12.78
N GLY A 114 -14.17 4.34 -13.94
CA GLY A 114 -14.07 3.26 -14.93
C GLY A 114 -12.84 2.36 -14.71
N PHE A 115 -11.90 2.76 -13.86
CA PHE A 115 -10.69 1.99 -13.56
C PHE A 115 -10.87 1.16 -12.29
N GLY A 116 -11.06 -0.15 -12.45
CA GLY A 116 -11.19 -1.04 -11.29
C GLY A 116 -9.85 -1.33 -10.61
N GLY A 117 -9.71 -1.00 -9.33
CA GLY A 117 -8.52 -1.32 -8.53
C GLY A 117 -7.99 -0.11 -7.77
N VAL A 118 -6.66 0.03 -7.71
CA VAL A 118 -6.06 1.15 -6.97
C VAL A 118 -6.55 2.49 -7.52
N VAL A 119 -7.20 3.25 -6.65
CA VAL A 119 -7.77 4.55 -7.01
C VAL A 119 -6.72 5.65 -6.97
N GLY A 120 -6.75 6.52 -7.98
CA GLY A 120 -5.99 7.77 -8.03
C GLY A 120 -6.60 8.87 -7.15
N VAL A 121 -6.01 10.06 -7.18
CA VAL A 121 -6.43 11.19 -6.35
C VAL A 121 -7.68 11.89 -6.91
N ARG A 122 -8.67 12.13 -6.03
CA ARG A 122 -9.90 12.85 -6.40
C ARG A 122 -9.68 14.35 -6.61
N ASP A 123 -8.70 14.93 -5.92
CA ASP A 123 -8.30 16.32 -6.07
C ASP A 123 -6.80 16.38 -6.42
N PRO A 124 -6.43 16.45 -7.72
CA PRO A 124 -5.05 16.33 -8.18
C PRO A 124 -4.22 17.60 -7.95
N LEU A 125 -4.56 18.45 -6.99
CA LEU A 125 -3.68 19.53 -6.55
C LEU A 125 -2.29 18.93 -6.24
N GLY A 126 -1.23 19.71 -6.52
CA GLY A 126 0.17 19.25 -6.47
C GLY A 126 0.64 18.68 -5.12
N ALA A 127 -0.19 18.72 -4.08
CA ALA A 127 0.05 18.05 -2.80
C ALA A 127 0.17 16.52 -2.94
N SER A 128 -0.52 15.90 -3.91
CA SER A 128 -0.43 14.45 -4.16
C SER A 128 0.94 14.03 -4.71
N LEU A 129 1.53 14.83 -5.61
CA LEU A 129 2.87 14.57 -6.15
C LEU A 129 3.96 14.62 -5.07
N ARG A 130 3.76 15.39 -3.99
CA ARG A 130 4.69 15.38 -2.84
C ARG A 130 4.82 14.00 -2.19
N TYR A 131 3.80 13.14 -2.28
CA TYR A 131 3.88 11.76 -1.80
C TYR A 131 4.78 10.92 -2.70
N LEU A 132 4.76 11.15 -4.02
CA LEU A 132 5.67 10.47 -4.95
C LEU A 132 7.11 10.87 -4.69
N ASP A 133 7.38 12.17 -4.54
CA ASP A 133 8.73 12.68 -4.22
C ASP A 133 9.28 12.08 -2.91
N ALA A 134 8.40 11.79 -1.95
CA ALA A 134 8.78 11.25 -0.65
C ALA A 134 8.94 9.72 -0.61
N LEU A 135 8.10 8.99 -1.34
CA LEU A 135 7.94 7.54 -1.16
C LEU A 135 8.59 6.70 -2.26
N LEU A 136 8.92 7.30 -3.41
CA LEU A 136 9.68 6.62 -4.44
C LEU A 136 11.13 6.41 -3.97
N PRO A 137 11.72 5.23 -4.25
CA PRO A 137 13.12 4.99 -3.99
C PRO A 137 13.99 5.95 -4.83
N ASN A 138 15.04 6.50 -4.22
CA ASN A 138 16.07 7.30 -4.90
C ASN A 138 16.99 6.43 -5.77
#